data_AF-A0A0M4DFM4-F1
#
_entry.id   AF-A0A0M4DFM4-F1
#
_cell.length_a   1.000
_cell.length_b   1.000
_cell.length_c   1.000
_cell.angle_alpha   90.00
_cell.angle_beta   90.00
_cell.angle_gamma   90.00
#
_symmetry.space_group_name_H-M   'P 1'
#
loop_
_entity.id
_entity.type
_entity.pdbx_description
1 polymer ?
#
loop_
_entity_poly.entity_id
_entity_poly.type
_entity_poly.pdbx_seq_one_letter_code
_entity_poly.pdbx_strand_id
1 'polypeptide(L)'
;MICLHPHCPMGHGAANWDLIVASPEAKVRPSDRLNLIIALSGCGPLGENIETIPTEIANSAPFKRILDLCPCLYAQVPDVASARGVVHLCEVTLGQRIDSNNVYDAFKIQHPTMPTIPFLYPPANPRAGGGDIMEALCSEVLSNHGVQHMELGPDNWPIWSSKSHLSLNSGRMNSLKLYGDILIPAAPHNILISVKSEAARERFVVSGNRLESVGFGFFNDPSEFWTVNRINLLKRWGFIAIYMPDDILQTLNQELHTKNRTNFAININGLPLYRPLNEFGPDMLRVAGEISCAL
;
A
#
# COMPACT_ATOMS: atom_id res chain seq x y z
N MET A 1 -0.57 -8.97 4.73
CA MET A 1 -2.02 -9.16 5.02
C MET A 1 -2.49 -10.62 5.15
N ILE A 2 -2.98 -11.08 6.30
CA ILE A 2 -3.46 -12.48 6.43
C ILE A 2 -4.82 -12.66 5.73
N CYS A 3 -4.87 -13.54 4.73
CA CYS A 3 -6.10 -13.95 4.05
C CYS A 3 -6.67 -15.22 4.72
N LEU A 4 -7.97 -15.22 5.01
CA LEU A 4 -8.64 -16.34 5.67
C LEU A 4 -9.23 -17.37 4.70
N HIS A 5 -9.24 -17.09 3.40
CA HIS A 5 -9.82 -17.98 2.38
C HIS A 5 -9.23 -19.40 2.45
N PRO A 6 -10.05 -20.48 2.46
CA PRO A 6 -9.56 -21.84 2.72
C PRO A 6 -8.55 -22.34 1.68
N HIS A 7 -8.68 -21.87 0.44
CA HIS A 7 -7.82 -22.26 -0.68
C HIS A 7 -6.79 -21.19 -1.11
N CYS A 8 -6.56 -20.15 -0.29
CA CYS A 8 -5.58 -19.13 -0.67
C CYS A 8 -4.16 -19.61 -0.38
N PRO A 9 -3.25 -19.62 -1.37
CA PRO A 9 -1.87 -20.09 -1.18
C PRO A 9 -1.03 -19.16 -0.28
N MET A 10 -1.43 -17.89 -0.16
CA MET A 10 -0.80 -16.88 0.70
C MET A 10 -1.52 -16.70 2.05
N GLY A 11 -2.62 -17.42 2.24
CA GLY A 11 -3.43 -17.38 3.45
C GLY A 11 -2.91 -18.34 4.51
N HIS A 12 -3.39 -18.17 5.74
CA HIS A 12 -3.24 -19.20 6.78
C HIS A 12 -4.43 -20.16 6.79
N GLY A 13 -5.35 -19.99 5.82
CA GLY A 13 -6.48 -20.86 5.48
C GLY A 13 -7.33 -21.23 6.69
N ALA A 14 -8.45 -20.56 6.89
CA ALA A 14 -9.48 -21.18 7.72
C ALA A 14 -9.84 -22.53 7.08
N ALA A 15 -10.08 -23.56 7.89
CA ALA A 15 -10.32 -24.91 7.36
C ALA A 15 -11.56 -24.99 6.45
N ASN A 16 -12.52 -24.08 6.62
CA ASN A 16 -13.76 -24.00 5.84
C ASN A 16 -14.43 -22.61 5.98
N TRP A 17 -15.48 -22.40 5.19
CA TRP A 17 -16.26 -21.17 5.20
C TRP A 17 -17.01 -20.90 6.52
N ASP A 18 -17.42 -21.94 7.25
CA ASP A 18 -18.09 -21.78 8.56
C ASP A 18 -17.23 -21.01 9.55
N LEU A 19 -15.93 -21.31 9.63
CA LEU A 19 -14.99 -20.63 10.52
C LEU A 19 -14.83 -19.14 10.16
N ILE A 20 -14.82 -18.80 8.87
CA ILE A 20 -14.68 -17.43 8.40
C ILE A 20 -15.96 -16.64 8.69
N VAL A 21 -17.11 -17.23 8.40
CA VAL A 21 -18.43 -16.62 8.68
C VAL A 21 -18.67 -16.47 10.19
N ALA A 22 -18.10 -17.36 11.01
CA ALA A 22 -18.17 -17.27 12.46
C ALA A 22 -17.15 -16.30 13.07
N SER A 23 -16.19 -15.77 12.31
CA SER A 23 -15.17 -14.87 12.85
C SER A 23 -15.80 -13.59 13.42
N PRO A 24 -15.30 -13.09 14.58
CA PRO A 24 -15.80 -11.85 15.18
C PRO A 24 -15.73 -10.65 14.23
N GLU A 25 -14.72 -10.60 13.36
CA GLU A 25 -14.47 -9.54 12.40
C GLU A 25 -15.52 -9.51 11.27
N ALA A 26 -16.02 -10.68 10.87
CA ALA A 26 -17.06 -10.78 9.85
C ALA A 26 -18.40 -10.18 10.32
N LYS A 27 -18.65 -10.15 11.64
CA LYS A 27 -19.84 -9.55 12.27
C LYS A 27 -21.15 -10.02 11.60
N VAL A 28 -21.24 -11.33 11.30
CA VAL A 28 -22.39 -11.95 10.62
C VAL A 28 -23.44 -12.34 11.66
N ARG A 29 -24.67 -11.84 11.50
CA ARG A 29 -25.80 -12.21 12.37
C ARG A 29 -26.14 -13.69 12.19
N PRO A 30 -26.59 -14.40 13.24
CA PRO A 30 -26.96 -15.82 13.13
C PRO A 30 -27.93 -16.14 12.00
N SER A 31 -28.90 -15.25 11.73
CA SER A 31 -29.89 -15.39 10.65
C SER A 31 -29.28 -15.41 9.24
N ASP A 32 -28.14 -14.76 9.05
CA ASP A 32 -27.55 -14.54 7.73
C ASP A 32 -26.46 -15.57 7.41
N ARG A 33 -26.01 -16.35 8.43
CA ARG A 33 -24.87 -17.27 8.33
C ARG A 33 -25.09 -18.35 7.28
N LEU A 34 -26.23 -19.05 7.34
CA LEU A 34 -26.49 -20.19 6.46
C LEU A 34 -26.48 -19.77 4.98
N ASN A 35 -27.15 -18.67 4.66
CA ASN A 35 -27.20 -18.16 3.28
C ASN A 35 -25.81 -17.73 2.79
N LEU A 36 -25.00 -17.11 3.66
CA LEU A 36 -23.65 -16.70 3.33
C LEU A 36 -22.72 -17.90 3.11
N ILE A 37 -22.83 -18.93 3.96
CA ILE A 37 -22.08 -20.19 3.81
C ILE A 37 -22.46 -20.89 2.49
N ILE A 38 -23.74 -20.99 2.16
CA ILE A 38 -24.21 -21.59 0.90
C ILE A 38 -23.63 -20.82 -0.29
N ALA A 39 -23.69 -19.48 -0.27
CA ALA A 39 -23.14 -18.66 -1.34
C ALA A 39 -21.62 -18.82 -1.49
N LEU A 40 -20.89 -18.86 -0.37
CA LEU A 40 -19.43 -19.02 -0.36
C LEU A 40 -18.99 -20.46 -0.67
N SER A 41 -19.84 -21.47 -0.45
CA SER A 41 -19.50 -22.87 -0.77
C SER A 41 -19.31 -23.10 -2.27
N GLY A 42 -19.79 -22.20 -3.13
CA GLY A 42 -19.43 -22.18 -4.55
C GLY A 42 -17.98 -21.75 -4.81
N CYS A 43 -17.37 -20.97 -3.91
CA CYS A 43 -15.98 -20.48 -4.02
C CYS A 43 -14.98 -21.59 -3.68
N GLY A 44 -14.57 -22.33 -4.70
CA GLY A 44 -13.53 -23.36 -4.65
C GLY A 44 -12.10 -22.78 -4.72
N PRO A 45 -11.12 -23.58 -5.20
CA PRO A 45 -9.77 -23.11 -5.49
C PRO A 45 -9.73 -21.86 -6.39
N LEU A 46 -8.75 -20.99 -6.17
CA LEU A 46 -8.56 -19.80 -7.00
C LEU A 46 -8.34 -20.21 -8.47
N GLY A 47 -8.96 -19.47 -9.39
CA GLY A 47 -8.97 -19.75 -10.83
C GLY A 47 -10.21 -20.50 -11.32
N GLU A 48 -11.02 -21.05 -10.41
CA GLU A 48 -12.35 -21.55 -10.75
C GLU A 48 -13.36 -20.40 -10.67
N ASN A 49 -13.97 -20.08 -11.82
CA ASN A 49 -15.07 -19.12 -11.87
C ASN A 49 -16.30 -19.74 -11.21
N ILE A 50 -16.92 -19.00 -10.29
CA ILE A 50 -18.16 -19.44 -9.65
C ILE A 50 -19.38 -18.96 -10.42
N GLU A 51 -20.46 -19.74 -10.31
CA GLU A 51 -21.79 -19.25 -10.63
C GLU A 51 -22.11 -18.04 -9.73
N THR A 52 -22.83 -17.08 -10.30
CA THR A 52 -23.05 -15.75 -9.72
C THR A 52 -23.56 -15.82 -8.28
N ILE A 53 -22.88 -15.15 -7.35
CA ILE A 53 -23.39 -14.92 -5.99
C ILE A 53 -24.68 -14.09 -6.09
N PRO A 54 -25.77 -14.46 -5.40
CA PRO A 54 -27.00 -13.70 -5.39
C PRO A 54 -26.76 -12.23 -5.05
N THR A 55 -27.34 -11.32 -5.83
CA THR A 55 -27.12 -9.87 -5.71
C THR A 55 -27.44 -9.34 -4.31
N GLU A 56 -28.42 -9.92 -3.62
CA GLU A 56 -28.80 -9.56 -2.25
C GLU A 56 -27.67 -9.86 -1.25
N ILE A 57 -26.96 -10.97 -1.46
CA ILE A 57 -25.82 -11.38 -0.63
C ILE A 57 -24.59 -10.55 -1.00
N ALA A 58 -24.31 -10.38 -2.30
CA ALA A 58 -23.15 -9.64 -2.79
C ALA A 58 -23.13 -8.17 -2.32
N ASN A 59 -24.31 -7.56 -2.15
CA ASN A 59 -24.44 -6.18 -1.66
C ASN A 59 -24.55 -6.08 -0.13
N SER A 60 -24.57 -7.20 0.58
CA SER A 60 -24.70 -7.20 2.03
C SER A 60 -23.41 -6.75 2.73
N ALA A 61 -23.52 -5.97 3.81
CA ALA A 61 -22.38 -5.54 4.61
C ALA A 61 -21.55 -6.72 5.18
N PRO A 62 -22.14 -7.85 5.62
CA PRO A 62 -21.37 -9.02 6.03
C PRO A 62 -20.51 -9.59 4.89
N PHE A 63 -21.02 -9.67 3.66
CA PHE A 63 -20.24 -10.16 2.53
C PHE A 63 -19.06 -9.24 2.20
N LYS A 64 -19.25 -7.91 2.24
CA LYS A 64 -18.14 -6.96 2.06
C LYS A 64 -17.02 -7.14 3.10
N ARG A 65 -17.38 -7.40 4.37
CA ARG A 65 -16.39 -7.73 5.41
C ARG A 65 -15.68 -9.06 5.15
N ILE A 66 -16.38 -10.05 4.59
CA ILE A 66 -15.74 -11.30 4.15
C ILE A 66 -14.74 -11.02 3.03
N LEU A 67 -15.02 -10.13 2.08
CA LEU A 67 -14.04 -9.73 1.06
C LEU A 67 -12.81 -9.04 1.68
N ASP A 68 -12.98 -8.26 2.75
CA ASP A 68 -11.84 -7.69 3.49
C ASP A 68 -10.98 -8.76 4.18
N LEU A 69 -11.61 -9.81 4.71
CA LEU A 69 -10.94 -10.96 5.35
C LEU A 69 -10.36 -11.95 4.33
N CYS A 70 -10.96 -12.04 3.15
CA CYS A 70 -10.61 -12.97 2.07
C CYS A 70 -10.44 -12.22 0.74
N PRO A 71 -9.41 -11.36 0.58
CA PRO A 71 -9.32 -10.47 -0.58
C PRO A 71 -9.10 -11.21 -1.90
N CYS A 72 -8.64 -12.46 -1.88
CA CYS A 72 -8.51 -13.25 -3.09
C CYS A 72 -9.87 -13.62 -3.72
N LEU A 73 -10.98 -13.50 -2.98
CA LEU A 73 -12.33 -13.69 -3.53
C LEU A 73 -12.63 -12.75 -4.70
N TYR A 74 -11.96 -11.58 -4.78
CA TYR A 74 -12.13 -10.68 -5.92
C TYR A 74 -11.72 -11.30 -7.26
N ALA A 75 -10.98 -12.40 -7.28
CA ALA A 75 -10.70 -13.17 -8.50
C ALA A 75 -11.88 -14.08 -8.92
N GLN A 76 -12.83 -14.36 -8.03
CA GLN A 76 -13.94 -15.28 -8.27
C GLN A 76 -15.29 -14.56 -8.31
N VAL A 77 -15.46 -13.47 -7.56
CA VAL A 77 -16.74 -12.78 -7.42
C VAL A 77 -16.79 -11.54 -8.34
N PRO A 78 -17.92 -11.26 -9.02
CA PRO A 78 -18.04 -10.15 -9.97
C PRO A 78 -18.22 -8.78 -9.27
N ASP A 79 -17.45 -8.52 -8.21
CA ASP A 79 -17.47 -7.29 -7.44
C ASP A 79 -16.23 -6.44 -7.74
N VAL A 80 -16.33 -5.13 -7.58
CA VAL A 80 -15.20 -4.21 -7.79
C VAL A 80 -14.11 -4.53 -6.76
N ALA A 81 -12.93 -4.91 -7.26
CA ALA A 81 -11.78 -5.19 -6.41
C ALA A 81 -11.42 -3.95 -5.58
N SER A 82 -11.21 -4.13 -4.28
CA SER A 82 -10.60 -3.10 -3.44
C SER A 82 -9.10 -3.01 -3.73
N ALA A 83 -8.45 -1.89 -3.39
CA ALA A 83 -6.99 -1.76 -3.49
C ALA A 83 -6.26 -2.88 -2.73
N ARG A 84 -6.74 -3.19 -1.53
CA ARG A 84 -6.32 -4.33 -0.71
C ARG A 84 -6.47 -5.67 -1.43
N GLY A 85 -7.59 -5.89 -2.12
CA GLY A 85 -7.81 -7.05 -2.98
C GLY A 85 -6.77 -7.18 -4.09
N VAL A 86 -6.54 -6.09 -4.83
CA VAL A 86 -5.54 -6.04 -5.91
C VAL A 86 -4.14 -6.36 -5.37
N VAL A 87 -3.72 -5.71 -4.28
CA VAL A 87 -2.41 -5.93 -3.66
C VAL A 87 -2.23 -7.38 -3.21
N HIS A 88 -3.26 -7.97 -2.60
CA HIS A 88 -3.19 -9.37 -2.20
C HIS A 88 -3.11 -10.33 -3.40
N LEU A 89 -3.79 -10.04 -4.51
CA LEU A 89 -3.64 -10.81 -5.75
C LEU A 89 -2.23 -10.65 -6.37
N CYS A 90 -1.57 -9.51 -6.17
CA CYS A 90 -0.14 -9.37 -6.49
C CYS A 90 0.72 -10.28 -5.60
N GLU A 91 0.49 -10.34 -4.29
CA GLU A 91 1.20 -11.28 -3.39
C GLU A 91 1.03 -12.73 -3.83
N VAL A 92 -0.20 -13.13 -4.19
CA VAL A 92 -0.49 -14.48 -4.70
C VAL A 92 0.26 -14.75 -6.01
N THR A 93 0.34 -13.77 -6.89
CA THR A 93 1.08 -13.88 -8.16
C THR A 93 2.58 -13.98 -7.92
N LEU A 94 3.13 -13.23 -6.96
CA LEU A 94 4.54 -13.29 -6.57
C LEU A 94 4.89 -14.54 -5.76
N GLY A 95 3.91 -15.20 -5.15
CA GLY A 95 4.11 -16.33 -4.23
C GLY A 95 4.78 -15.92 -2.90
N GLN A 96 4.81 -14.63 -2.59
CA GLN A 96 5.44 -14.09 -1.38
C GLN A 96 4.79 -12.78 -0.94
N ARG A 97 5.05 -12.39 0.31
CA ARG A 97 4.59 -11.11 0.88
C ARG A 97 5.27 -9.94 0.19
N ILE A 98 4.53 -8.85 0.01
CA ILE A 98 5.09 -7.64 -0.59
C ILE A 98 5.96 -6.90 0.43
N ASP A 99 7.22 -6.69 0.09
CA ASP A 99 8.19 -5.98 0.90
C ASP A 99 8.96 -4.97 0.03
N SER A 100 9.95 -4.29 0.60
CA SER A 100 10.77 -3.31 -0.10
C SER A 100 11.53 -3.89 -1.28
N ASN A 101 11.82 -5.20 -1.29
CA ASN A 101 12.59 -5.85 -2.34
C ASN A 101 11.76 -6.19 -3.58
N ASN A 102 10.44 -6.39 -3.43
CA ASN A 102 9.57 -6.85 -4.51
C ASN A 102 8.36 -5.93 -4.80
N VAL A 103 8.20 -4.81 -4.08
CA VAL A 103 7.05 -3.92 -4.28
C VAL A 103 6.96 -3.34 -5.69
N TYR A 104 8.09 -3.13 -6.37
CA TYR A 104 8.07 -2.68 -7.77
C TYR A 104 7.58 -3.77 -8.72
N ASP A 105 7.82 -5.06 -8.42
CA ASP A 105 7.22 -6.16 -9.17
C ASP A 105 5.71 -6.22 -8.97
N ALA A 106 5.24 -6.03 -7.73
CA ALA A 106 3.81 -5.91 -7.44
C ALA A 106 3.15 -4.74 -8.16
N PHE A 107 3.83 -3.59 -8.24
CA PHE A 107 3.40 -2.45 -9.03
C PHE A 107 3.25 -2.82 -10.51
N LYS A 108 4.25 -3.49 -11.11
CA LYS A 108 4.20 -3.93 -12.51
C LYS A 108 3.04 -4.90 -12.78
N ILE A 109 2.74 -5.81 -11.85
CA ILE A 109 1.64 -6.79 -12.00
C ILE A 109 0.29 -6.08 -12.17
N GLN A 110 0.00 -5.11 -11.33
CA GLN A 110 -1.29 -4.40 -11.37
C GLN A 110 -1.34 -3.30 -12.44
N HIS A 111 -0.20 -2.93 -13.04
CA HIS A 111 -0.13 -1.79 -13.93
C HIS A 111 -0.82 -2.09 -15.27
N PRO A 112 -1.76 -1.23 -15.73
CA PRO A 112 -2.56 -1.52 -16.93
C PRO A 112 -1.73 -1.59 -18.22
N THR A 113 -0.58 -0.91 -18.25
CA THR A 113 0.26 -0.77 -19.46
C THR A 113 1.67 -1.36 -19.33
N MET A 114 2.03 -1.96 -18.19
CA MET A 114 3.35 -2.61 -18.01
C MET A 114 3.21 -4.13 -17.82
N PRO A 115 2.80 -4.89 -18.85
CA PRO A 115 2.48 -6.31 -18.73
C PRO A 115 3.74 -7.19 -18.74
N THR A 116 4.67 -6.94 -17.82
CA THR A 116 5.86 -7.80 -17.67
C THR A 116 5.52 -9.07 -16.88
N ILE A 117 4.57 -8.98 -15.94
CA ILE A 117 4.11 -10.11 -15.12
C ILE A 117 2.58 -10.02 -15.02
N PRO A 118 1.81 -10.89 -15.68
CA PRO A 118 0.35 -10.87 -15.53
C PRO A 118 -0.06 -11.41 -14.15
N PHE A 119 -1.24 -11.01 -13.66
CA PHE A 119 -1.85 -11.68 -12.51
C PHE A 119 -1.97 -13.19 -12.76
N LEU A 120 -1.60 -13.99 -11.75
CA LEU A 120 -1.90 -15.42 -11.75
C LEU A 120 -3.42 -15.65 -11.67
N TYR A 121 -4.09 -14.85 -10.85
CA TYR A 121 -5.55 -14.81 -10.72
C TYR A 121 -6.01 -13.35 -10.82
N PRO A 122 -6.40 -12.87 -12.00
CA PRO A 122 -6.81 -11.48 -12.17
C PRO A 122 -8.12 -11.23 -11.39
N PRO A 123 -8.32 -10.01 -10.84
CA PRO A 123 -9.61 -9.65 -10.28
C PRO A 123 -10.68 -9.71 -11.38
N ALA A 124 -11.86 -10.24 -11.06
CA ALA A 124 -12.98 -10.32 -12.00
C ALA A 124 -13.44 -8.92 -12.46
N ASN A 125 -13.25 -7.89 -11.63
CA ASN A 125 -13.56 -6.50 -11.95
C ASN A 125 -12.45 -5.54 -11.45
N PRO A 126 -11.39 -5.30 -12.25
CA PRO A 126 -10.29 -4.40 -11.92
C PRO A 126 -10.74 -2.94 -12.07
N ARG A 127 -11.32 -2.36 -11.02
CA ARG A 127 -11.72 -0.93 -10.97
C ARG A 127 -11.27 -0.20 -9.71
N ALA A 128 -10.29 -0.75 -8.99
CA ALA A 128 -9.66 -0.04 -7.89
C ALA A 128 -8.95 1.24 -8.40
N GLY A 129 -9.01 2.32 -7.62
CA GLY A 129 -8.32 3.56 -7.96
C GLY A 129 -6.81 3.37 -7.88
N GLY A 130 -6.08 3.80 -8.92
CA GLY A 130 -4.62 3.65 -8.98
C GLY A 130 -3.90 4.21 -7.75
N GLY A 131 -4.29 5.41 -7.29
CA GLY A 131 -3.73 6.01 -6.07
C GLY A 131 -3.94 5.16 -4.82
N ASP A 132 -5.13 4.59 -4.65
CA ASP A 132 -5.46 3.73 -3.51
C ASP A 132 -4.63 2.43 -3.53
N ILE A 133 -4.37 1.87 -4.72
CA ILE A 133 -3.50 0.71 -4.89
C ILE A 133 -2.07 1.06 -4.49
N MET A 134 -1.55 2.23 -4.89
CA MET A 134 -0.17 2.64 -4.56
C MET A 134 -0.01 2.80 -3.05
N GLU A 135 -1.00 3.41 -2.40
CA GLU A 135 -1.00 3.56 -0.94
C GLU A 135 -1.06 2.21 -0.24
N ALA A 136 -1.90 1.29 -0.72
CA ALA A 136 -1.98 -0.07 -0.20
C ALA A 136 -0.64 -0.83 -0.37
N LEU A 137 0.05 -0.67 -1.51
CA LEU A 137 1.40 -1.23 -1.72
C LEU A 137 2.40 -0.68 -0.70
N CYS A 138 2.46 0.65 -0.54
CA CYS A 138 3.32 1.31 0.45
C CYS A 138 3.02 0.78 1.86
N SER A 139 1.74 0.63 2.19
CA SER A 139 1.27 0.18 3.50
C SER A 139 1.62 -1.28 3.81
N GLU A 140 1.56 -2.18 2.81
CA GLU A 140 2.01 -3.57 2.99
C GLU A 140 3.52 -3.65 3.20
N VAL A 141 4.32 -2.83 2.50
CA VAL A 141 5.78 -2.77 2.72
C VAL A 141 6.11 -2.40 4.17
N LEU A 142 5.44 -1.38 4.72
CA LEU A 142 5.57 -0.96 6.12
C LEU A 142 5.22 -2.09 7.08
N SER A 143 4.05 -2.71 6.88
CA SER A 143 3.53 -3.78 7.73
C SER A 143 4.45 -5.00 7.76
N ASN A 144 4.95 -5.41 6.59
CA ASN A 144 5.83 -6.57 6.46
C ASN A 144 7.27 -6.28 6.97
N HIS A 145 7.65 -5.01 7.13
CA HIS A 145 8.86 -4.60 7.86
C HIS A 145 8.64 -4.37 9.35
N GLY A 146 7.43 -4.58 9.86
CA GLY A 146 7.14 -4.48 11.30
C GLY A 146 6.62 -3.11 11.76
N VAL A 147 6.42 -2.15 10.86
CA VAL A 147 5.66 -0.92 11.16
C VAL A 147 4.18 -1.25 10.99
N GLN A 148 3.49 -1.54 12.08
CA GLN A 148 2.12 -2.06 12.04
C GLN A 148 1.12 -0.96 11.72
N HIS A 149 -0.03 -1.31 11.15
CA HIS A 149 -1.16 -0.38 11.07
C HIS A 149 -1.60 0.07 12.47
N MET A 150 -1.93 1.36 12.61
CA MET A 150 -2.61 1.87 13.80
C MET A 150 -4.00 1.25 13.91
N GLU A 151 -4.30 0.74 15.11
CA GLU A 151 -5.64 0.28 15.44
C GLU A 151 -6.60 1.47 15.55
N LEU A 152 -7.87 1.24 15.18
CA LEU A 152 -8.93 2.21 15.36
C LEU A 152 -9.75 1.87 16.61
N GLY A 153 -10.00 2.88 17.43
CA GLY A 153 -10.88 2.77 18.59
C GLY A 153 -12.37 2.67 18.21
N PRO A 154 -13.28 2.52 19.20
CA PRO A 154 -14.73 2.40 18.97
C PRO A 154 -15.36 3.60 18.25
N ASP A 155 -14.72 4.77 18.30
CA ASP A 155 -15.12 6.00 17.63
C ASP A 155 -14.45 6.19 16.25
N ASN A 156 -13.78 5.16 15.73
CA ASN A 156 -12.98 5.17 14.51
C ASN A 156 -11.85 6.22 14.52
N TRP A 157 -11.38 6.64 15.70
CA TRP A 157 -10.13 7.39 15.83
C TRP A 157 -8.94 6.45 16.06
N PRO A 158 -7.75 6.76 15.51
CA PRO A 158 -6.56 5.95 15.75
C PRO A 158 -6.17 5.93 17.22
N ILE A 159 -5.87 4.74 17.72
CA ILE A 159 -5.20 4.55 19.01
C ILE A 159 -3.72 4.84 18.78
N TRP A 160 -3.25 5.94 19.35
CA TRP A 160 -1.90 6.44 19.11
C TRP A 160 -0.85 5.47 19.65
N SER A 161 -0.11 4.84 18.73
CA SER A 161 1.00 3.93 19.00
C SER A 161 2.23 4.43 18.28
N SER A 162 3.35 4.58 19.00
CA SER A 162 4.55 5.17 18.43
C SER A 162 5.14 4.32 17.29
N LYS A 163 4.94 3.00 17.26
CA LYS A 163 5.56 2.11 16.26
C LYS A 163 4.63 1.72 15.10
N SER A 164 3.60 2.52 14.84
CA SER A 164 2.54 2.17 13.90
C SER A 164 2.27 3.28 12.89
N HIS A 165 1.80 2.96 11.69
CA HIS A 165 1.44 3.93 10.65
C HIS A 165 -0.06 4.00 10.39
N LEU A 166 -0.52 5.08 9.77
CA LEU A 166 -1.92 5.29 9.44
C LEU A 166 -2.11 5.85 8.04
N SER A 167 -3.03 5.26 7.29
CA SER A 167 -3.58 5.80 6.04
C SER A 167 -4.43 7.04 6.33
N LEU A 168 -4.06 8.19 5.76
CA LEU A 168 -4.81 9.45 5.87
C LEU A 168 -5.97 9.52 4.87
N ASN A 169 -6.01 8.61 3.89
CA ASN A 169 -7.05 8.51 2.87
C ASN A 169 -8.22 7.60 3.28
N SER A 170 -8.13 6.94 4.43
CA SER A 170 -9.17 6.09 4.96
C SER A 170 -9.73 6.59 6.31
N GLY A 171 -11.00 6.28 6.55
CA GLY A 171 -11.67 6.58 7.82
C GLY A 171 -12.00 8.07 8.02
N ARG A 172 -11.95 8.53 9.28
CA ARG A 172 -12.35 9.89 9.66
C ARG A 172 -11.28 10.96 9.38
N MET A 173 -10.06 10.54 9.02
CA MET A 173 -8.92 11.43 8.77
C MET A 173 -8.77 11.85 7.30
N ASN A 174 -9.73 11.50 6.43
CA ASN A 174 -9.74 11.88 5.01
C ASN A 174 -9.61 13.39 4.76
N SER A 175 -10.06 14.23 5.70
CA SER A 175 -9.90 15.69 5.64
C SER A 175 -8.44 16.14 5.76
N LEU A 176 -7.56 15.29 6.29
CA LEU A 176 -6.12 15.51 6.46
C LEU A 176 -5.29 14.96 5.29
N LYS A 177 -5.92 14.41 4.25
CA LYS A 177 -5.26 13.99 2.99
C LYS A 177 -4.35 15.07 2.39
N LEU A 178 -4.66 16.35 2.65
CA LEU A 178 -3.85 17.48 2.22
C LEU A 178 -2.43 17.52 2.83
N TYR A 179 -2.12 16.69 3.82
CA TYR A 179 -0.79 16.63 4.42
C TYR A 179 0.06 15.49 3.86
N GLY A 180 -0.56 14.43 3.34
CA GLY A 180 0.12 13.25 2.84
C GLY A 180 -0.85 12.08 2.70
N ASP A 181 -0.32 10.92 2.31
CA ASP A 181 -1.11 9.72 2.12
C ASP A 181 -1.03 8.82 3.36
N ILE A 182 0.15 8.71 3.98
CA ILE A 182 0.38 7.92 5.20
C ILE A 182 1.14 8.76 6.23
N LEU A 183 0.82 8.57 7.51
CA LEU A 183 1.50 9.17 8.65
C LEU A 183 2.23 8.10 9.47
N ILE A 184 3.50 8.36 9.80
CA ILE A 184 4.30 7.58 10.75
C ILE A 184 4.69 8.48 11.92
N PRO A 185 4.37 8.11 13.16
CA PRO A 185 4.91 8.74 14.35
C PRO A 185 6.42 8.73 14.38
N ALA A 186 7.01 9.89 14.63
CA ALA A 186 8.43 10.04 14.87
C ALA A 186 8.68 11.31 15.70
N ALA A 187 9.87 11.41 16.28
CA ALA A 187 10.36 12.60 16.96
C ALA A 187 11.43 13.31 16.11
N PRO A 188 11.50 14.66 16.11
CA PRO A 188 10.62 15.59 16.83
C PRO A 188 9.26 15.81 16.15
N HIS A 189 9.10 15.38 14.90
CA HIS A 189 7.86 15.50 14.14
C HIS A 189 7.49 14.17 13.49
N ASN A 190 6.19 13.94 13.28
CA ASN A 190 5.71 12.81 12.50
C ASN A 190 6.21 12.90 11.05
N ILE A 191 6.48 11.75 10.46
CA ILE A 191 6.86 11.63 9.05
C ILE A 191 5.61 11.44 8.22
N LEU A 192 5.49 12.28 7.18
CA LEU A 192 4.43 12.18 6.19
C LEU A 192 4.97 11.48 4.95
N ILE A 193 4.33 10.41 4.53
CA ILE A 193 4.66 9.73 3.28
C ILE A 193 3.73 10.24 2.19
N SER A 194 4.33 10.77 1.12
CA SER A 194 3.62 11.07 -0.12
C SER A 194 3.86 9.94 -1.11
N VAL A 195 2.79 9.24 -1.44
CA VAL A 195 2.79 8.10 -2.36
C VAL A 195 2.53 8.59 -3.78
N LYS A 196 3.26 8.06 -4.76
CA LYS A 196 3.14 8.41 -6.18
C LYS A 196 3.16 7.16 -7.04
N SER A 197 2.37 7.14 -8.11
CA SER A 197 2.45 6.10 -9.13
C SER A 197 3.70 6.35 -10.00
N GLU A 198 3.56 7.08 -11.11
CA GLU A 198 4.60 7.20 -12.13
C GLU A 198 5.17 8.62 -12.30
N ALA A 199 4.34 9.65 -12.08
CA ALA A 199 4.74 11.03 -12.33
C ALA A 199 4.89 11.84 -11.04
N ALA A 200 6.03 12.53 -10.88
CA ALA A 200 6.21 13.50 -9.79
C ALA A 200 5.65 14.89 -10.14
N ARG A 201 5.09 15.04 -11.36
CA ARG A 201 4.34 16.23 -11.82
C ARG A 201 3.02 16.39 -11.10
N GLU A 202 2.44 15.31 -10.59
CA GLU A 202 1.41 15.42 -9.56
C GLU A 202 2.04 16.04 -8.33
N ARG A 203 1.53 17.22 -7.94
CA ARG A 203 2.11 18.03 -6.86
C ARG A 203 2.32 17.13 -5.64
N PHE A 204 3.58 16.91 -5.25
CA PHE A 204 3.87 16.44 -3.90
C PHE A 204 3.06 17.34 -2.96
N VAL A 205 2.11 16.73 -2.25
CA VAL A 205 1.10 17.50 -1.54
C VAL A 205 1.82 18.25 -0.43
N VAL A 206 1.70 19.57 -0.48
CA VAL A 206 2.43 20.50 0.37
C VAL A 206 1.83 20.43 1.76
N SER A 207 2.55 19.85 2.72
CA SER A 207 2.37 20.29 4.09
C SER A 207 2.88 21.74 4.15
N GLY A 208 1.96 22.71 4.28
CA GLY A 208 2.31 24.13 4.44
C GLY A 208 3.17 24.41 5.69
N ASN A 209 3.31 23.41 6.55
CA ASN A 209 4.20 23.35 7.69
C ASN A 209 5.34 22.42 7.32
N ARG A 210 6.58 22.89 7.38
CA ARG A 210 7.87 22.21 7.07
C ARG A 210 8.07 20.89 7.85
N LEU A 211 7.17 19.94 7.66
CA LEU A 211 7.16 18.63 8.28
C LEU A 211 8.03 17.70 7.46
N GLU A 212 8.73 16.82 8.15
CA GLU A 212 9.57 15.81 7.53
C GLU A 212 8.70 14.89 6.71
N SER A 213 9.05 14.80 5.43
CA SER A 213 8.27 14.07 4.44
C SER A 213 9.16 13.12 3.66
N VAL A 214 8.56 12.01 3.25
CA VAL A 214 9.20 10.99 2.44
C VAL A 214 8.39 10.78 1.17
N GLY A 215 9.07 10.75 0.03
CA GLY A 215 8.45 10.35 -1.24
C GLY A 215 8.58 8.84 -1.41
N PHE A 216 7.48 8.14 -1.66
CA PHE A 216 7.49 6.75 -2.08
C PHE A 216 6.83 6.67 -3.45
N GLY A 217 7.56 6.29 -4.50
CA GLY A 217 6.96 6.25 -5.82
C GLY A 217 7.62 5.29 -6.81
N PHE A 218 6.84 4.92 -7.81
CA PHE A 218 7.22 4.05 -8.93
C PHE A 218 7.51 4.89 -10.18
N PHE A 219 8.29 5.96 -9.98
CA PHE A 219 8.55 6.98 -11.00
C PHE A 219 9.06 6.38 -12.31
N ASN A 220 8.73 6.98 -13.45
CA ASN A 220 9.19 6.51 -14.75
C ASN A 220 10.08 7.52 -15.51
N ASP A 221 10.24 8.74 -15.00
CA ASP A 221 11.07 9.79 -15.61
C ASP A 221 12.09 10.37 -14.61
N PRO A 222 13.39 10.01 -14.70
CA PRO A 222 14.42 10.56 -13.82
C PRO A 222 14.67 12.07 -14.03
N SER A 223 14.24 12.63 -15.17
CA SER A 223 14.44 14.04 -15.49
C SER A 223 13.67 14.98 -14.56
N GLU A 224 12.66 14.44 -13.88
CA GLU A 224 11.89 15.13 -12.85
C GLU A 224 12.68 15.46 -11.58
N PHE A 225 13.92 14.97 -11.42
CA PHE A 225 14.66 15.04 -10.16
C PHE A 225 16.05 15.69 -10.26
N TRP A 226 16.69 15.78 -11.42
CA TRP A 226 18.12 16.19 -11.48
C TRP A 226 18.39 17.70 -11.59
N THR A 227 17.36 18.55 -11.66
CA THR A 227 17.58 20.00 -11.77
C THR A 227 17.79 20.61 -10.39
N VAL A 228 18.76 21.52 -10.24
CA VAL A 228 19.06 22.16 -8.95
C VAL A 228 17.82 22.84 -8.36
N ASN A 229 17.03 23.52 -9.19
CA ASN A 229 15.79 24.18 -8.77
C ASN A 229 14.79 23.18 -8.18
N ARG A 230 14.64 22.00 -8.81
CA ARG A 230 13.72 20.96 -8.37
C ARG A 230 14.21 20.27 -7.09
N ILE A 231 15.50 19.95 -7.01
CA ILE A 231 16.12 19.41 -5.79
C ILE A 231 15.89 20.37 -4.61
N ASN A 232 16.20 21.66 -4.79
CA ASN A 232 16.00 22.67 -3.76
C ASN A 232 14.51 22.88 -3.42
N LEU A 233 13.61 22.69 -4.38
CA LEU A 233 12.17 22.74 -4.13
C LEU A 233 11.71 21.59 -3.24
N LEU A 234 12.13 20.36 -3.54
CA LEU A 234 11.81 19.16 -2.76
C LEU A 234 12.29 19.30 -1.31
N LYS A 235 13.54 19.75 -1.10
CA LYS A 235 14.06 20.03 0.25
C LYS A 235 13.26 21.11 0.99
N ARG A 236 12.88 22.18 0.29
CA ARG A 236 12.06 23.26 0.89
C ARG A 236 10.65 22.79 1.25
N TRP A 237 10.14 21.77 0.56
CA TRP A 237 8.89 21.09 0.89
C TRP A 237 9.02 20.07 2.03
N GLY A 238 10.22 19.88 2.59
CA GLY A 238 10.45 18.99 3.73
C GLY A 238 10.78 17.55 3.34
N PHE A 239 11.02 17.24 2.07
CA PHE A 239 11.46 15.90 1.67
C PHE A 239 12.86 15.61 2.20
N ILE A 240 12.96 14.60 3.06
CA ILE A 240 14.22 14.08 3.59
C ILE A 240 14.69 12.84 2.84
N ALA A 241 13.78 12.07 2.24
CA ALA A 241 14.11 10.97 1.35
C ALA A 241 13.04 10.81 0.25
N ILE A 242 13.44 10.32 -0.92
CA ILE A 242 12.57 9.95 -2.04
C ILE A 242 13.03 8.58 -2.54
N TYR A 243 12.18 7.58 -2.33
CA TYR A 243 12.40 6.20 -2.72
C TYR A 243 11.84 5.96 -4.12
N MET A 244 12.65 5.36 -5.00
CA MET A 244 12.34 5.16 -6.41
C MET A 244 12.92 3.84 -6.94
N PRO A 245 12.46 3.35 -8.12
CA PRO A 245 13.02 2.15 -8.74
C PRO A 245 14.52 2.27 -9.05
N ASP A 246 15.24 1.15 -8.99
CA ASP A 246 16.70 1.10 -9.10
C ASP A 246 17.22 1.62 -10.45
N ASP A 247 16.53 1.31 -11.55
CA ASP A 247 16.87 1.76 -12.90
C ASP A 247 16.74 3.28 -13.05
N ILE A 248 15.71 3.86 -12.43
CA ILE A 248 15.47 5.29 -12.37
C ILE A 248 16.53 5.97 -11.52
N LEU A 249 16.83 5.42 -10.34
CA LEU A 249 17.85 5.93 -9.43
C LEU A 249 19.24 5.90 -10.09
N GLN A 250 19.57 4.81 -10.79
CA GLN A 250 20.84 4.67 -11.49
C GLN A 250 21.00 5.75 -12.57
N THR A 251 19.96 5.96 -13.37
CA THR A 251 19.95 6.99 -14.43
C THR A 251 20.07 8.39 -13.83
N LEU A 252 19.32 8.66 -12.75
CA LEU A 252 19.40 9.91 -12.00
C LEU A 252 20.81 10.18 -11.46
N ASN A 253 21.43 9.19 -10.83
CA ASN A 253 22.76 9.33 -10.24
C ASN A 253 23.85 9.57 -11.31
N GLN A 254 23.75 8.91 -12.47
CA GLN A 254 24.64 9.17 -13.60
C GLN A 254 24.54 10.63 -14.08
N GLU A 255 23.34 11.15 -14.17
CA GLU A 255 23.08 12.54 -14.58
C GLU A 255 23.54 13.56 -13.53
N LEU A 256 23.31 13.29 -12.25
CA LEU A 256 23.83 14.10 -11.16
C LEU A 256 25.37 14.14 -11.17
N HIS A 257 26.02 13.00 -11.36
CA HIS A 257 27.48 12.92 -11.45
C HIS A 257 28.01 13.69 -12.67
N THR A 258 27.45 13.43 -13.85
CA THR A 258 27.85 14.07 -15.12
C THR A 258 27.73 15.59 -15.05
N LYS A 259 26.71 16.11 -14.36
CA LYS A 259 26.47 17.55 -14.21
C LYS A 259 27.13 18.14 -12.95
N ASN A 260 27.92 17.37 -12.20
CA ASN A 260 28.55 17.75 -10.94
C ASN A 260 27.55 18.31 -9.91
N ARG A 261 26.42 17.60 -9.72
CA ARG A 261 25.29 17.99 -8.87
C ARG A 261 25.05 17.07 -7.67
N THR A 262 25.88 16.05 -7.46
CA THR A 262 25.70 15.08 -6.37
C THR A 262 25.56 15.74 -4.99
N ASN A 263 26.31 16.80 -4.73
CA ASN A 263 26.23 17.56 -3.47
C ASN A 263 24.86 18.23 -3.24
N PHE A 264 24.11 18.52 -4.30
CA PHE A 264 22.74 19.01 -4.16
C PHE A 264 21.78 17.90 -3.74
N ALA A 265 22.08 16.62 -4.01
CA ALA A 265 21.21 15.49 -3.70
C ALA A 265 21.42 14.91 -2.28
N ILE A 266 21.88 15.74 -1.33
CA ILE A 266 22.02 15.40 0.10
C ILE A 266 20.93 16.11 0.91
N ASN A 267 20.24 15.40 1.79
CA ASN A 267 19.17 15.94 2.63
C ASN A 267 19.71 16.79 3.81
N ILE A 268 18.80 17.26 4.67
CA ILE A 268 19.16 18.12 5.82
C ILE A 268 19.98 17.38 6.90
N ASN A 269 19.94 16.05 6.91
CA ASN A 269 20.63 15.17 7.86
C ASN A 269 21.97 14.63 7.29
N GLY A 270 22.39 15.11 6.13
CA GLY A 270 23.65 14.70 5.50
C GLY A 270 23.58 13.36 4.77
N LEU A 271 22.39 12.81 4.55
CA LEU A 271 22.17 11.53 3.87
C LEU A 271 21.67 11.73 2.43
N PRO A 272 21.79 10.71 1.54
CA PRO A 272 21.25 10.80 0.19
C PRO A 272 19.74 11.11 0.19
N LEU A 273 19.34 12.10 -0.61
CA LEU A 273 17.93 12.46 -0.80
C LEU A 273 17.19 11.41 -1.64
N TYR A 274 17.86 10.80 -2.61
CA TYR A 274 17.28 9.78 -3.50
C TYR A 274 17.77 8.40 -3.08
N ARG A 275 16.86 7.45 -2.92
CA ARG A 275 17.13 6.11 -2.40
C ARG A 275 16.42 5.02 -3.21
N PRO A 276 16.94 3.80 -3.22
CA PRO A 276 16.27 2.67 -3.84
C PRO A 276 15.07 2.23 -3.01
N LEU A 277 14.01 1.72 -3.66
CA LEU A 277 12.80 1.23 -2.98
C LEU A 277 13.09 0.16 -1.92
N ASN A 278 14.15 -0.65 -2.10
CA ASN A 278 14.54 -1.70 -1.17
C ASN A 278 15.01 -1.18 0.21
N GLU A 279 15.38 0.10 0.32
CA GLU A 279 15.75 0.73 1.59
C GLU A 279 14.56 1.30 2.35
N PHE A 280 13.39 1.44 1.73
CA PHE A 280 12.23 2.13 2.32
C PHE A 280 11.76 1.49 3.64
N GLY A 281 11.47 0.19 3.64
CA GLY A 281 10.96 -0.53 4.82
C GLY A 281 11.93 -0.50 6.00
N PRO A 282 13.22 -0.88 5.82
CA PRO A 282 14.22 -0.80 6.88
C PRO A 282 14.42 0.62 7.45
N ASP A 283 14.35 1.65 6.60
CA ASP A 283 14.44 3.03 7.04
C ASP A 283 13.22 3.46 7.85
N MET A 284 11.99 3.15 7.39
CA MET A 284 10.76 3.49 8.12
C MET A 284 10.67 2.78 9.47
N LEU A 285 11.11 1.52 9.55
CA LEU A 285 11.18 0.79 10.81
C LEU A 285 12.10 1.47 11.82
N ARG A 286 13.23 2.03 11.36
CA ARG A 286 14.24 2.68 12.23
C ARG A 286 13.70 3.95 12.90
N VAL A 287 12.80 4.66 12.22
CA VAL A 287 12.27 5.96 12.68
C VAL A 287 10.88 5.87 13.29
N ALA A 288 10.14 4.79 13.05
CA ALA A 288 8.80 4.60 13.60
C ALA A 288 8.85 4.58 15.14
N GLY A 289 8.38 5.68 15.74
CA GLY A 289 8.34 5.89 17.18
C GLY A 289 9.67 6.33 17.79
N GLU A 290 10.64 6.64 16.94
CA GLU A 290 12.02 7.00 17.29
C GLU A 290 12.37 8.37 16.67
N ILE A 291 13.66 8.74 16.66
CA ILE A 291 14.13 10.03 16.14
C ILE A 291 14.35 9.95 14.62
N SER A 292 13.79 10.91 13.88
CA SER A 292 13.83 10.99 12.42
C SER A 292 15.20 11.35 11.84
N CYS A 293 16.16 11.83 12.64
CA CYS A 293 17.53 12.15 12.19
C CYS A 293 18.29 10.95 11.59
N ALA A 294 17.75 9.74 11.73
CA ALA A 294 18.28 8.54 11.10
C ALA A 294 17.85 8.37 9.63
N LEU A 295 17.07 9.32 9.10
CA LEU A 295 16.65 9.44 7.71
C LEU A 295 17.29 10.62 7.00
#